data_AF-A0A2K3MCZ4-F1
#
_entry.id   AF-A0A2K3MCZ4-F1
#
_cell.length_a   1.000
_cell.length_b   1.000
_cell.length_c   1.000
_cell.angle_alpha   90.00
_cell.angle_beta   90.00
_cell.angle_gamma   90.00
#
_symmetry.space_group_name_H-M   'P 1'
#
loop_
_entity.id
_entity.type
_entity.pdbx_description
1 polymer ?
#
loop_
_entity_poly.entity_id
_entity_poly.type
_entity_poly.pdbx_seq_one_letter_code
_entity_poly.pdbx_strand_id
1 'polypeptide(L)'
;SVPLPPWVVEEISKNPDIVYTDRSGRRNPEYISLGCDSVPVLRGRTPIQVYADYMRSFRDRFSDYLGSVISEIQVGMGPCGELRYPSYPESNGTWRFPGIGEFQCYDKYMKASLAAAAEAIGKKEWGGGGPHDSGQYNQFPEDTGFFKKDGTWNSEYGQFFMGWYSGKLLEHGERILVSAKEIFQSSGVKLSGKIAGIHWHYRSRSHAAELTAGYYNTRHNDGYLPIAKMFANHDVVFNFTCMEMKDREQPDHANCSPEGLVHQV
;
A
#
# COMPACT_ATOMS: atom_id res chain seq x y z
N SER A 1 20.95 5.18 -7.05
CA SER A 1 19.48 5.10 -6.95
C SER A 1 18.87 5.86 -8.11
N VAL A 2 17.68 5.46 -8.57
CA VAL A 2 16.90 6.21 -9.58
C VAL A 2 15.68 6.79 -8.87
N PRO A 3 15.63 8.11 -8.62
CA PRO A 3 14.50 8.75 -7.92
C PRO A 3 13.32 9.00 -8.87
N LEU A 4 12.22 9.52 -8.30
CA LEU A 4 11.15 10.13 -9.10
C LEU A 4 11.70 11.24 -10.01
N PRO A 5 11.01 11.56 -11.13
CA PRO A 5 11.47 12.59 -12.06
C PRO A 5 11.77 13.92 -11.34
N PRO A 6 12.85 14.64 -11.69
CA PRO A 6 13.26 15.86 -10.99
C PRO A 6 12.14 16.91 -10.84
N TRP A 7 11.31 17.07 -11.86
CA TRP A 7 10.18 18.01 -11.81
C TRP A 7 9.09 17.61 -10.78
N VAL A 8 8.94 16.31 -10.47
CA VAL A 8 8.07 15.82 -9.40
C VAL A 8 8.70 16.11 -8.04
N VAL A 9 10.02 15.89 -7.93
CA VAL A 9 10.79 16.20 -6.70
C VAL A 9 10.71 17.70 -6.35
N GLU A 10 10.68 18.58 -7.35
CA GLU A 10 10.43 20.01 -7.16
C GLU A 10 9.03 20.29 -6.58
N GLU A 11 7.98 19.62 -7.07
CA GLU A 11 6.63 19.77 -6.51
C GLU A 11 6.55 19.22 -5.07
N ILE A 12 7.20 18.10 -4.79
CA ILE A 12 7.33 17.56 -3.42
C ILE A 12 8.04 18.57 -2.50
N SER A 13 9.07 19.25 -2.98
CA SER A 13 9.79 20.27 -2.21
C SER A 13 8.91 21.48 -1.88
N LYS A 14 8.00 21.86 -2.79
CA LYS A 14 7.01 22.94 -2.54
C LYS A 14 5.88 22.49 -1.61
N ASN A 15 5.50 21.22 -1.68
CA ASN A 15 4.41 20.63 -0.91
C ASN A 15 4.78 19.22 -0.43
N PRO A 16 5.40 19.09 0.76
CA PRO A 16 5.86 17.81 1.28
C PRO A 16 4.74 16.79 1.57
N ASP A 17 3.48 17.22 1.64
CA ASP A 17 2.33 16.32 1.81
C ASP A 17 1.94 15.56 0.53
N ILE A 18 2.67 15.74 -0.58
CA ILE A 18 2.47 14.93 -1.80
C ILE A 18 2.92 13.48 -1.60
N VAL A 19 3.75 13.20 -0.59
CA VAL A 19 4.32 11.87 -0.36
C VAL A 19 3.84 11.27 0.96
N TYR A 20 3.96 9.95 1.07
CA TYR A 20 3.57 9.24 2.28
C TYR A 20 4.32 9.75 3.51
N THR A 21 3.61 9.78 4.63
CA THR A 21 4.09 10.41 5.85
C THR A 21 3.71 9.58 7.06
N ASP A 22 4.69 9.33 7.92
CA ASP A 22 4.50 8.61 9.19
C ASP A 22 3.98 9.54 10.29
N ARG A 23 3.68 8.97 11.47
CA ARG A 23 3.17 9.72 12.62
C ARG A 23 4.14 10.81 13.09
N SER A 24 5.43 10.59 12.94
CA SER A 24 6.50 11.50 13.35
C SER A 24 6.76 12.60 12.32
N GLY A 25 6.03 12.63 11.21
CA GLY A 25 6.18 13.61 10.14
C GLY A 25 7.32 13.30 9.15
N ARG A 26 7.95 12.13 9.23
CA ARG A 26 8.94 11.68 8.24
C ARG A 26 8.26 11.42 6.92
N ARG A 27 8.89 11.91 5.85
CA ARG A 27 8.37 11.86 4.47
C ARG A 27 9.11 10.79 3.68
N ASN A 28 8.37 9.94 2.96
CA ASN A 28 8.96 8.94 2.08
C ASN A 28 8.83 9.36 0.60
N PRO A 29 9.89 9.86 -0.05
CA PRO A 29 9.82 10.39 -1.42
C PRO A 29 9.89 9.32 -2.53
N GLU A 30 9.81 8.03 -2.20
CA GLU A 30 9.90 6.94 -3.19
C GLU A 30 8.64 6.84 -4.06
N TYR A 31 7.49 7.29 -3.55
CA TYR A 31 6.21 7.25 -4.25
C TYR A 31 5.27 8.39 -3.81
N ILE A 32 4.34 8.78 -4.67
CA ILE A 32 3.35 9.82 -4.39
C ILE A 32 2.23 9.22 -3.53
N SER A 33 1.84 9.87 -2.43
CA SER A 33 0.76 9.40 -1.57
C SER A 33 -0.55 9.26 -2.35
N LEU A 34 -1.22 8.13 -2.19
CA LEU A 34 -2.54 7.89 -2.79
C LEU A 34 -3.62 8.90 -2.34
N GLY A 35 -3.37 9.64 -1.25
CA GLY A 35 -4.23 10.76 -0.85
C GLY A 35 -4.29 11.87 -1.91
N CYS A 36 -3.31 11.91 -2.82
CA CYS A 36 -3.24 12.88 -3.91
C CYS A 36 -3.85 12.40 -5.22
N ASP A 37 -4.30 11.15 -5.36
CA ASP A 37 -4.69 10.52 -6.65
C ASP A 37 -5.60 11.41 -7.54
N SER A 38 -6.55 12.09 -6.91
CA SER A 38 -7.56 12.93 -7.57
C SER A 38 -7.33 14.44 -7.40
N VAL A 39 -6.17 14.85 -6.86
CA VAL A 39 -5.84 16.25 -6.59
C VAL A 39 -4.76 16.72 -7.56
N PRO A 40 -4.92 17.87 -8.25
CA PRO A 40 -4.00 18.33 -9.29
C PRO A 40 -2.69 18.92 -8.72
N VAL A 41 -1.94 18.12 -7.97
CA VAL A 41 -0.71 18.53 -7.26
C VAL A 41 0.55 18.50 -8.13
N LEU A 42 0.45 18.05 -9.38
CA LEU A 42 1.59 17.87 -10.30
C LEU A 42 1.48 18.82 -11.49
N ARG A 43 1.78 20.11 -11.24
CA ARG A 43 1.72 21.19 -12.27
C ARG A 43 0.38 21.23 -13.00
N GLY A 44 -0.72 21.13 -12.26
CA GLY A 44 -2.09 21.16 -12.79
C GLY A 44 -2.67 19.80 -13.18
N ARG A 45 -1.89 18.71 -13.12
CA ARG A 45 -2.37 17.33 -13.32
C ARG A 45 -2.46 16.57 -12.00
N THR A 46 -3.36 15.60 -11.94
CA THR A 46 -3.41 14.62 -10.85
C THR A 46 -2.36 13.51 -11.05
N PRO A 47 -1.93 12.80 -9.99
CA PRO A 47 -1.08 11.62 -10.12
C PRO A 47 -1.64 10.58 -11.08
N ILE A 48 -2.94 10.26 -11.01
CA ILE A 48 -3.59 9.31 -11.92
C ILE A 48 -3.47 9.76 -13.38
N GLN A 49 -3.66 11.05 -13.67
CA GLN A 49 -3.46 11.59 -15.03
C GLN A 49 -2.01 11.43 -15.49
N VAL A 50 -1.03 11.71 -14.62
CA VAL A 50 0.40 11.54 -14.95
C VAL A 50 0.74 10.09 -15.24
N TYR A 51 0.22 9.13 -14.45
CA TYR A 51 0.42 7.71 -14.69
C TYR A 51 -0.22 7.25 -16.01
N ALA A 52 -1.46 7.69 -16.28
CA ALA A 52 -2.16 7.39 -17.52
C ALA A 52 -1.43 7.97 -18.75
N ASP A 53 -0.96 9.22 -18.68
CA ASP A 53 -0.18 9.84 -19.76
C ASP A 53 1.12 9.09 -20.03
N TYR A 54 1.81 8.64 -18.97
CA TYR A 54 3.01 7.83 -19.10
C TYR A 54 2.71 6.49 -19.78
N MET A 55 1.66 5.79 -19.34
CA MET A 55 1.23 4.52 -19.95
C MET A 55 0.81 4.69 -21.42
N ARG A 56 0.09 5.75 -21.77
CA ARG A 56 -0.25 6.05 -23.18
C ARG A 56 0.99 6.29 -24.02
N SER A 57 1.92 7.10 -23.52
CA SER A 57 3.18 7.38 -24.22
C SER A 57 4.01 6.10 -24.43
N PHE A 58 4.07 5.22 -23.42
CA PHE A 58 4.70 3.92 -23.53
C PHE A 58 4.02 3.06 -24.61
N ARG A 59 2.69 2.93 -24.55
CA ARG A 59 1.91 2.18 -25.54
C ARG A 59 2.17 2.67 -26.96
N ASP A 60 2.09 3.97 -27.18
CA ASP A 60 2.22 4.57 -28.51
C ASP A 60 3.65 4.44 -29.05
N ARG A 61 4.66 4.53 -28.17
CA ARG A 61 6.07 4.36 -28.56
C ARG A 61 6.42 2.91 -28.91
N PHE A 62 5.84 1.95 -28.19
CA PHE A 62 6.19 0.53 -28.31
C PHE A 62 5.09 -0.30 -28.98
N SER A 63 4.17 0.32 -29.71
CA SER A 63 2.98 -0.31 -30.29
C SER A 63 3.29 -1.60 -31.05
N ASP A 64 4.37 -1.61 -31.82
CA ASP A 64 4.76 -2.73 -32.69
C ASP A 64 5.30 -3.93 -31.91
N TYR A 65 5.66 -3.74 -30.63
CA TYR A 65 6.20 -4.76 -29.75
C TYR A 65 5.16 -5.31 -28.78
N LEU A 66 4.03 -4.63 -28.58
CA LEU A 66 2.97 -5.04 -27.66
C LEU A 66 2.27 -6.30 -28.18
N GLY A 67 2.02 -7.26 -27.27
CA GLY A 67 1.39 -8.53 -27.59
C GLY A 67 2.31 -9.53 -28.28
N SER A 68 3.57 -9.17 -28.53
CA SER A 68 4.60 -10.05 -29.09
C SER A 68 5.82 -10.09 -28.19
N VAL A 69 6.77 -9.16 -28.38
CA VAL A 69 7.98 -9.04 -27.56
C VAL A 69 7.63 -8.61 -26.13
N ILE A 70 6.72 -7.65 -26.00
CA ILE A 70 6.18 -7.21 -24.72
C ILE A 70 4.88 -7.98 -24.49
N SER A 71 4.95 -9.05 -23.70
CA SER A 71 3.80 -9.91 -23.40
C SER A 71 3.03 -9.49 -22.14
N GLU A 72 3.66 -8.73 -21.25
CA GLU A 72 3.09 -8.34 -19.96
C GLU A 72 3.52 -6.92 -19.56
N ILE A 73 2.59 -6.19 -18.96
CA ILE A 73 2.82 -4.89 -18.32
C ILE A 73 2.48 -5.02 -16.83
N GLN A 74 3.51 -4.99 -15.98
CA GLN A 74 3.31 -4.87 -14.54
C GLN A 74 3.09 -3.40 -14.16
N VAL A 75 1.90 -3.09 -13.65
CA VAL A 75 1.53 -1.73 -13.27
C VAL A 75 1.94 -1.48 -11.82
N GLY A 76 2.88 -0.55 -11.63
CA GLY A 76 3.37 -0.18 -10.29
C GLY A 76 2.38 0.70 -9.52
N MET A 77 2.00 0.27 -8.31
CA MET A 77 0.95 0.91 -7.49
C MET A 77 1.45 1.38 -6.11
N GLY A 78 2.76 1.58 -5.96
CA GLY A 78 3.35 1.99 -4.70
C GLY A 78 4.86 1.78 -4.65
N PRO A 79 5.45 1.84 -3.43
CA PRO A 79 6.87 1.59 -3.21
C PRO A 79 7.28 0.23 -3.76
N CYS A 80 8.46 0.15 -4.39
CA CYS A 80 8.93 -1.06 -5.08
C CYS A 80 7.98 -1.60 -6.18
N GLY A 81 7.04 -0.78 -6.67
CA GLY A 81 6.00 -1.17 -7.62
C GLY A 81 4.84 -1.96 -7.00
N GLU A 82 4.84 -2.15 -5.68
CA GLU A 82 3.87 -2.98 -4.97
C GLU A 82 2.66 -2.17 -4.54
N LEU A 83 1.47 -2.75 -4.60
CA LEU A 83 0.27 -2.17 -4.00
C LEU A 83 0.36 -2.28 -2.48
N ARG A 84 0.96 -1.28 -1.83
CA ARG A 84 1.07 -1.15 -0.37
C ARG A 84 1.50 0.26 0.05
N TYR A 85 1.43 0.50 1.35
CA TYR A 85 2.10 1.63 1.97
C TYR A 85 3.60 1.36 2.24
N PRO A 86 4.45 2.41 2.34
CA PRO A 86 5.86 2.28 2.71
C PRO A 86 6.06 2.10 4.23
N SER A 87 5.48 1.03 4.81
CA SER A 87 5.42 0.85 6.27
C SER A 87 6.70 0.30 6.92
N TYR A 88 7.66 -0.20 6.12
CA TYR A 88 8.93 -0.75 6.58
C TYR A 88 10.14 -0.18 5.80
N PRO A 89 10.36 1.15 5.79
CA PRO A 89 11.48 1.74 5.07
C PRO A 89 12.80 1.39 5.77
N GLU A 90 13.62 0.56 5.13
CA GLU A 90 14.96 0.20 5.62
C GLU A 90 15.95 1.37 5.55
N SER A 91 15.64 2.38 4.74
CA SER A 91 16.45 3.58 4.56
C SER A 91 16.83 4.22 5.90
N ASN A 92 18.14 4.45 6.06
CA ASN A 92 18.76 5.05 7.25
C ASN A 92 18.49 4.29 8.56
N GLY A 93 18.15 3.01 8.49
CA GLY A 93 17.89 2.17 9.67
C GLY A 93 16.60 2.53 10.41
N THR A 94 15.66 3.22 9.74
CA THR A 94 14.34 3.57 10.30
C THR A 94 13.60 2.33 10.77
N TRP A 95 13.57 1.32 9.92
CA TRP A 95 12.99 0.02 10.22
C TRP A 95 14.04 -1.07 10.05
N ARG A 96 13.90 -2.14 10.84
CA ARG A 96 14.66 -3.37 10.74
C ARG A 96 13.73 -4.56 10.94
N PHE A 97 13.94 -5.60 10.15
CA PHE A 97 13.24 -6.86 10.34
C PHE A 97 13.46 -7.42 11.77
N PRO A 98 12.42 -7.93 12.45
CA PRO A 98 11.04 -8.11 11.99
C PRO A 98 10.06 -7.07 12.54
N GLY A 99 10.41 -5.78 12.66
CA GLY A 99 9.54 -4.79 13.29
C GLY A 99 8.13 -4.66 12.67
N ILE A 100 7.13 -4.25 13.47
CA ILE A 100 5.74 -4.07 13.03
C ILE A 100 5.52 -3.02 11.92
N GLY A 101 6.48 -2.10 11.73
CA GLY A 101 6.30 -0.96 10.83
C GLY A 101 5.44 0.16 11.42
N GLU A 102 5.07 1.16 10.62
CA GLU A 102 4.15 2.24 11.03
C GLU A 102 3.14 2.58 9.93
N PHE A 103 1.95 3.03 10.34
CA PHE A 103 0.94 3.58 9.42
C PHE A 103 1.46 4.84 8.72
N GLN A 104 1.25 4.91 7.40
CA GLN A 104 1.82 5.96 6.52
C GLN A 104 0.79 6.98 6.02
N CYS A 105 -0.21 7.31 6.84
CA CYS A 105 -1.38 8.12 6.45
C CYS A 105 -1.42 9.53 7.05
N TYR A 106 -0.28 10.10 7.43
CA TYR A 106 -0.24 11.37 8.17
C TYR A 106 -0.01 12.61 7.30
N ASP A 107 0.03 12.45 5.97
CA ASP A 107 0.00 13.58 5.04
C ASP A 107 -1.36 14.29 5.12
N LYS A 108 -1.40 15.58 4.77
CA LYS A 108 -2.62 16.38 4.94
C LYS A 108 -3.83 15.85 4.15
N TYR A 109 -3.62 15.17 3.02
CA TYR A 109 -4.71 14.66 2.18
C TYR A 109 -5.34 13.42 2.79
N MET A 110 -4.51 12.47 3.25
CA MET A 110 -4.98 11.29 3.98
C MET A 110 -5.65 11.66 5.30
N LYS A 111 -5.10 12.62 6.06
CA LYS A 111 -5.75 13.11 7.30
C LYS A 111 -7.12 13.73 7.02
N ALA A 112 -7.24 14.54 5.97
CA ALA A 112 -8.53 15.11 5.57
C ALA A 112 -9.53 14.01 5.15
N SER A 113 -9.06 12.98 4.44
CA SER A 113 -9.90 11.84 4.07
C SER A 113 -10.37 11.04 5.29
N LEU A 114 -9.50 10.79 6.27
CA LEU A 114 -9.86 10.09 7.51
C LEU A 114 -10.90 10.88 8.30
N ALA A 115 -10.69 12.19 8.46
CA ALA A 115 -11.61 13.08 9.15
C ALA A 115 -13.00 13.07 8.49
N ALA A 116 -13.06 13.12 7.15
CA ALA A 116 -14.31 13.04 6.41
C ALA A 116 -15.00 11.66 6.57
N ALA A 117 -14.24 10.56 6.55
CA ALA A 117 -14.79 9.22 6.76
C ALA A 117 -15.38 9.05 8.17
N ALA A 118 -14.72 9.62 9.18
CA ALA A 118 -15.15 9.58 10.57
C ALA A 118 -16.43 10.43 10.79
N GLU A 119 -16.48 11.62 10.18
CA GLU A 119 -17.66 12.49 10.17
C GLU A 119 -18.87 11.79 9.54
N ALA A 120 -18.68 11.08 8.42
CA ALA A 120 -19.75 10.42 7.68
C ALA A 120 -20.50 9.34 8.48
N ILE A 121 -19.85 8.77 9.51
CA ILE A 121 -20.46 7.79 10.42
C ILE A 121 -20.82 8.39 11.79
N GLY A 122 -20.76 9.71 11.94
CA GLY A 122 -21.09 10.41 13.18
C GLY A 122 -20.07 10.23 14.32
N LYS A 123 -18.83 9.81 14.01
CA LYS A 123 -17.75 9.54 14.97
C LYS A 123 -16.57 10.49 14.74
N LYS A 124 -16.81 11.81 14.79
CA LYS A 124 -15.80 12.84 14.47
C LYS A 124 -14.48 12.65 15.21
N GLU A 125 -14.54 12.17 16.45
CA GLU A 125 -13.41 11.91 17.32
C GLU A 125 -12.46 10.82 16.79
N TRP A 126 -12.92 9.95 15.89
CA TRP A 126 -12.09 8.93 15.23
C TRP A 126 -11.25 9.52 14.08
N GLY A 127 -11.58 10.74 13.63
CA GLY A 127 -10.95 11.42 12.50
C GLY A 127 -9.66 12.17 12.81
N GLY A 128 -9.23 12.22 14.08
CA GLY A 128 -8.10 13.04 14.53
C GLY A 128 -6.72 12.55 14.07
N GLY A 129 -6.63 11.30 13.60
CA GLY A 129 -5.38 10.68 13.14
C GLY A 129 -5.42 9.15 13.26
N GLY A 130 -4.34 8.51 12.85
CA GLY A 130 -4.18 7.06 13.05
C GLY A 130 -4.07 6.68 14.53
N PRO A 131 -4.17 5.37 14.86
CA PRO A 131 -4.23 4.88 16.23
C PRO A 131 -3.06 5.37 17.08
N HIS A 132 -3.36 6.00 18.21
CA HIS A 132 -2.38 6.64 19.08
C HIS A 132 -1.48 5.64 19.83
N ASP A 133 -1.91 4.39 19.92
CA ASP A 133 -1.29 3.27 20.65
C ASP A 133 -0.66 2.22 19.71
N SER A 134 -0.43 2.57 18.44
CA SER A 134 0.18 1.71 17.41
C SER A 134 1.69 1.46 17.55
N GLY A 135 2.36 2.11 18.51
CA GLY A 135 3.80 1.95 18.70
C GLY A 135 4.64 2.60 17.59
N GLN A 136 5.82 2.02 17.34
CA GLN A 136 6.84 2.50 16.41
C GLN A 136 7.41 1.35 15.56
N TYR A 137 8.11 1.71 14.47
CA TYR A 137 8.62 0.79 13.43
C TYR A 137 9.19 -0.56 13.94
N ASN A 138 10.06 -0.53 14.96
CA ASN A 138 10.86 -1.69 15.38
C ASN A 138 10.31 -2.45 16.59
N GLN A 139 9.11 -2.09 17.05
CA GLN A 139 8.45 -2.78 18.16
C GLN A 139 7.84 -4.11 17.69
N PHE A 140 7.52 -4.98 18.65
CA PHE A 140 6.73 -6.18 18.40
C PHE A 140 5.26 -5.92 18.71
N PRO A 141 4.32 -6.73 18.18
CA PRO A 141 2.89 -6.52 18.40
C PRO A 141 2.53 -6.38 19.90
N GLU A 142 3.10 -7.23 20.74
CA GLU A 142 2.83 -7.27 22.19
C GLU A 142 3.37 -6.06 22.96
N ASP A 143 4.27 -5.26 22.37
CA ASP A 143 4.78 -4.02 22.99
C ASP A 143 3.84 -2.82 22.77
N THR A 144 2.74 -3.02 22.03
CA THR A 144 1.84 -1.93 21.62
C THR A 144 0.44 -2.08 22.21
N GLY A 145 -0.25 -0.96 22.43
CA GLY A 145 -1.66 -1.00 22.81
C GLY A 145 -2.55 -1.46 21.66
N PHE A 146 -2.20 -1.06 20.43
CA PHE A 146 -2.99 -1.33 19.26
C PHE A 146 -2.90 -2.77 18.81
N PHE A 147 -1.70 -3.36 18.62
CA PHE A 147 -1.48 -4.63 17.92
C PHE A 147 -1.36 -5.86 18.82
N LYS A 148 -1.25 -5.72 20.14
CA LYS A 148 -1.18 -6.88 21.05
C LYS A 148 -2.38 -7.81 20.89
N LYS A 149 -2.27 -9.04 21.37
CA LYS A 149 -3.29 -10.11 21.22
C LYS A 149 -4.75 -9.67 21.38
N ASP A 150 -5.04 -8.85 22.39
CA ASP A 150 -6.38 -8.29 22.70
C ASP A 150 -6.33 -6.74 22.67
N GLY A 151 -5.61 -6.19 21.69
CA GLY A 151 -5.39 -4.77 21.48
C GLY A 151 -6.55 -4.07 20.77
N THR A 152 -6.42 -2.75 20.62
CA THR A 152 -7.48 -1.89 20.04
C THR A 152 -7.68 -2.10 18.54
N TRP A 153 -6.80 -2.85 17.85
CA TRP A 153 -6.99 -3.33 16.48
C TRP A 153 -8.34 -4.05 16.27
N ASN A 154 -8.84 -4.73 17.30
CA ASN A 154 -10.10 -5.49 17.26
C ASN A 154 -11.31 -4.72 17.84
N SER A 155 -11.14 -3.44 18.19
CA SER A 155 -12.24 -2.57 18.64
C SER A 155 -13.04 -2.00 17.47
N GLU A 156 -14.19 -1.38 17.73
CA GLU A 156 -14.96 -0.68 16.69
C GLU A 156 -14.12 0.41 15.99
N TYR A 157 -13.33 1.18 16.74
CA TYR A 157 -12.41 2.16 16.17
C TYR A 157 -11.34 1.49 15.30
N GLY A 158 -10.75 0.38 15.78
CA GLY A 158 -9.73 -0.37 15.03
C GLY A 158 -10.27 -0.90 13.71
N GLN A 159 -11.49 -1.45 13.72
CA GLN A 159 -12.18 -1.93 12.51
C GLN A 159 -12.50 -0.79 11.55
N PHE A 160 -12.98 0.36 12.06
CA PHE A 160 -13.20 1.55 11.27
C PHE A 160 -11.90 2.05 10.60
N PHE A 161 -10.85 2.24 11.40
CA PHE A 161 -9.59 2.77 10.90
C PHE A 161 -8.97 1.84 9.87
N MET A 162 -8.93 0.52 10.15
CA MET A 162 -8.38 -0.45 9.22
C MET A 162 -9.21 -0.59 7.95
N GLY A 163 -10.55 -0.59 8.06
CA GLY A 163 -11.45 -0.59 6.91
C GLY A 163 -11.24 0.62 6.01
N TRP A 164 -11.04 1.81 6.60
CA TRP A 164 -10.66 3.02 5.85
C TRP A 164 -9.27 2.88 5.22
N TYR A 165 -8.27 2.49 5.99
CA TYR A 165 -6.87 2.47 5.55
C TYR A 165 -6.63 1.48 4.40
N SER A 166 -7.09 0.23 4.55
CA SER A 166 -7.02 -0.76 3.48
C SER A 166 -7.96 -0.42 2.32
N GLY A 167 -9.14 0.16 2.62
CA GLY A 167 -10.08 0.64 1.61
C GLY A 167 -9.44 1.70 0.69
N LYS A 168 -8.66 2.63 1.24
CA LYS A 168 -7.93 3.62 0.43
C LYS A 168 -6.87 3.01 -0.48
N LEU A 169 -6.22 1.94 -0.04
CA LEU A 169 -5.29 1.20 -0.89
C LEU A 169 -6.02 0.48 -2.04
N LEU A 170 -7.18 -0.14 -1.77
CA LEU A 170 -8.00 -0.76 -2.81
C LEU A 170 -8.51 0.28 -3.83
N GLU A 171 -9.05 1.40 -3.36
CA GLU A 171 -9.50 2.49 -4.24
C GLU A 171 -8.37 3.03 -5.13
N HIS A 172 -7.14 3.08 -4.61
CA HIS A 172 -5.95 3.49 -5.37
C HIS A 172 -5.62 2.50 -6.49
N GLY A 173 -5.56 1.22 -6.16
CA GLY A 173 -5.35 0.15 -7.14
C GLY A 173 -6.41 0.17 -8.23
N GLU A 174 -7.69 0.27 -7.85
CA GLU A 174 -8.82 0.34 -8.78
C GLU A 174 -8.67 1.48 -9.80
N ARG A 175 -8.38 2.71 -9.36
CA ARG A 175 -8.22 3.88 -10.25
C ARG A 175 -7.09 3.69 -11.26
N ILE A 176 -5.96 3.14 -10.83
CA ILE A 176 -4.80 2.91 -11.69
C ILE A 176 -5.11 1.79 -12.69
N LEU A 177 -5.70 0.69 -12.24
CA LEU A 177 -6.01 -0.46 -13.08
C LEU A 177 -7.09 -0.16 -14.12
N VAL A 178 -8.11 0.62 -13.78
CA VAL A 178 -9.09 1.13 -14.76
C VAL A 178 -8.36 1.88 -15.88
N SER A 179 -7.46 2.81 -15.51
CA SER A 179 -6.70 3.59 -16.49
C SER A 179 -5.79 2.69 -17.34
N ALA A 180 -5.10 1.72 -16.73
CA ALA A 180 -4.22 0.80 -17.43
C ALA A 180 -5.01 -0.10 -18.40
N LYS A 181 -6.15 -0.64 -17.96
CA LYS A 181 -7.03 -1.48 -18.78
C LYS A 181 -7.53 -0.70 -20.00
N GLU A 182 -8.04 0.50 -19.82
CA GLU A 182 -8.49 1.35 -20.93
C GLU A 182 -7.38 1.61 -21.97
N ILE A 183 -6.14 1.80 -21.52
CA ILE A 183 -5.00 2.10 -22.39
C ILE A 183 -4.54 0.86 -23.15
N PHE A 184 -4.44 -0.29 -22.51
CA PHE A 184 -3.78 -1.49 -23.04
C PHE A 184 -4.73 -2.60 -23.52
N GLN A 185 -6.05 -2.49 -23.31
CA GLN A 185 -7.03 -3.54 -23.67
C GLN A 185 -6.95 -4.06 -25.11
N SER A 186 -6.55 -3.23 -26.07
CA SER A 186 -6.44 -3.61 -27.48
C SER A 186 -5.02 -3.99 -27.92
N SER A 187 -4.06 -4.04 -26.98
CA SER A 187 -2.64 -4.24 -27.28
C SER A 187 -2.16 -5.70 -27.22
N GLY A 188 -3.03 -6.64 -26.79
CA GLY A 188 -2.70 -8.06 -26.67
C GLY A 188 -1.76 -8.41 -25.50
N VAL A 189 -1.35 -7.43 -24.69
CA VAL A 189 -0.55 -7.67 -23.47
C VAL A 189 -1.42 -8.12 -22.30
N LYS A 190 -0.82 -8.87 -21.38
CA LYS A 190 -1.41 -9.11 -20.05
C LYS A 190 -1.06 -7.94 -19.12
N LEU A 191 -2.01 -7.56 -18.28
CA LEU A 191 -1.72 -6.66 -17.16
C LEU A 191 -1.40 -7.49 -15.93
N SER A 192 -0.43 -7.05 -15.12
CA SER A 192 -0.15 -7.62 -13.81
C SER A 192 0.03 -6.54 -12.75
N GLY A 193 -0.23 -6.90 -11.50
CA GLY A 193 0.00 -6.06 -10.33
C GLY A 193 0.79 -6.84 -9.29
N LYS A 194 1.63 -6.15 -8.52
CA LYS A 194 2.50 -6.78 -7.54
C LYS A 194 1.99 -6.56 -6.11
N ILE A 195 1.84 -7.64 -5.35
CA ILE A 195 1.47 -7.61 -3.93
C ILE A 195 2.66 -8.11 -3.09
N ALA A 196 2.96 -7.42 -2.00
CA ALA A 196 4.11 -7.72 -1.15
C ALA A 196 3.82 -8.91 -0.22
N GLY A 197 4.80 -9.81 -0.08
CA GLY A 197 4.74 -10.93 0.86
C GLY A 197 5.21 -10.52 2.25
N ILE A 198 4.27 -10.09 3.10
CA ILE A 198 4.57 -9.61 4.45
C ILE A 198 4.41 -10.75 5.44
N HIS A 199 5.45 -11.56 5.53
CA HIS A 199 5.38 -12.84 6.23
C HIS A 199 5.69 -12.76 7.73
N TRP A 200 6.29 -11.67 8.24
CA TRP A 200 6.58 -11.52 9.67
C TRP A 200 5.35 -11.07 10.45
N HIS A 201 5.28 -11.52 11.71
CA HIS A 201 4.11 -11.37 12.58
C HIS A 201 2.80 -11.98 12.04
N TYR A 202 2.82 -12.73 10.94
CA TYR A 202 1.67 -13.43 10.39
C TYR A 202 1.04 -14.39 11.40
N ARG A 203 1.83 -15.01 12.30
CA ARG A 203 1.30 -15.90 13.35
C ARG A 203 0.69 -15.15 14.56
N SER A 204 0.85 -13.83 14.63
CA SER A 204 0.19 -13.01 15.66
C SER A 204 -1.29 -12.83 15.31
N ARG A 205 -2.15 -12.57 16.30
CA ARG A 205 -3.59 -12.37 16.01
C ARG A 205 -3.89 -11.13 15.18
N SER A 206 -3.08 -10.09 15.35
CA SER A 206 -3.26 -8.80 14.69
C SER A 206 -2.63 -8.74 13.31
N HIS A 207 -1.68 -9.63 12.98
CA HIS A 207 -0.93 -9.56 11.72
C HIS A 207 -0.33 -8.16 11.50
N ALA A 208 0.28 -7.60 12.55
CA ALA A 208 0.60 -6.17 12.65
C ALA A 208 1.33 -5.57 11.43
N ALA A 209 2.28 -6.31 10.85
CA ALA A 209 3.03 -5.87 9.68
C ALA A 209 2.17 -5.77 8.40
N GLU A 210 1.23 -6.71 8.21
CA GLU A 210 0.27 -6.66 7.12
C GLU A 210 -0.65 -5.44 7.28
N LEU A 211 -1.13 -5.20 8.51
CA LEU A 211 -1.99 -4.05 8.81
C LEU A 211 -1.30 -2.71 8.50
N THR A 212 -0.06 -2.51 8.94
CA THR A 212 0.67 -1.26 8.68
C THR A 212 0.96 -1.05 7.20
N ALA A 213 1.13 -2.13 6.43
CA ALA A 213 1.30 -2.06 4.97
C ALA A 213 0.00 -1.85 4.19
N GLY A 214 -1.15 -1.91 4.87
CA GLY A 214 -2.48 -1.68 4.29
C GLY A 214 -3.24 -2.95 3.92
N TYR A 215 -2.69 -4.13 4.19
CA TYR A 215 -3.41 -5.39 4.05
C TYR A 215 -4.17 -5.63 5.34
N TYR A 216 -5.50 -5.43 5.34
CA TYR A 216 -6.32 -5.68 6.53
C TYR A 216 -6.54 -7.18 6.74
N ASN A 217 -5.47 -7.97 6.74
CA ASN A 217 -5.50 -9.38 7.06
C ASN A 217 -5.43 -9.55 8.58
N THR A 218 -6.28 -10.39 9.14
CA THR A 218 -6.23 -10.78 10.56
C THR A 218 -6.72 -12.20 10.69
N ARG A 219 -6.66 -12.77 11.89
CA ARG A 219 -7.27 -14.09 12.17
C ARG A 219 -8.77 -14.21 11.82
N HIS A 220 -9.48 -13.08 11.65
CA HIS A 220 -10.93 -13.02 11.43
C HIS A 220 -11.31 -12.41 10.09
N ASN A 221 -10.35 -11.88 9.34
CA ASN A 221 -10.61 -11.15 8.10
C ASN A 221 -9.55 -11.50 7.06
N ASP A 222 -10.00 -11.91 5.88
CA ASP A 222 -9.13 -12.12 4.73
C ASP A 222 -8.84 -10.77 4.05
N GLY A 223 -7.62 -10.28 4.25
CA GLY A 223 -7.17 -9.00 3.69
C GLY A 223 -6.79 -9.06 2.21
N TYR A 224 -6.53 -10.25 1.66
CA TYR A 224 -6.06 -10.44 0.29
C TYR A 224 -7.21 -10.70 -0.68
N LEU A 225 -8.30 -11.32 -0.22
CA LEU A 225 -9.47 -11.60 -1.06
C LEU A 225 -10.06 -10.34 -1.74
N PRO A 226 -10.21 -9.17 -1.08
CA PRO A 226 -10.67 -7.96 -1.75
C PRO A 226 -9.71 -7.49 -2.87
N ILE A 227 -8.40 -7.65 -2.67
CA ILE A 227 -7.38 -7.30 -3.67
C ILE A 227 -7.48 -8.26 -4.86
N ALA A 228 -7.59 -9.56 -4.61
CA ALA A 228 -7.76 -10.57 -5.65
C ALA A 228 -9.04 -10.33 -6.47
N LYS A 229 -10.16 -9.98 -5.82
CA LYS A 229 -11.41 -9.59 -6.51
C LYS A 229 -11.24 -8.35 -7.38
N MET A 230 -10.57 -7.32 -6.87
CA MET A 230 -10.27 -6.12 -7.63
C MET A 230 -9.43 -6.45 -8.88
N PHE A 231 -8.37 -7.26 -8.74
CA PHE A 231 -7.54 -7.68 -9.87
C PHE A 231 -8.32 -8.52 -10.88
N ALA A 232 -9.15 -9.46 -10.41
CA ALA A 232 -9.98 -10.30 -11.26
C ALA A 232 -10.98 -9.48 -12.09
N ASN A 233 -11.60 -8.44 -11.50
CA ASN A 233 -12.52 -7.56 -12.24
C ASN A 233 -11.84 -6.83 -13.42
N HIS A 234 -10.51 -6.65 -13.35
CA HIS A 234 -9.71 -5.98 -14.37
C HIS A 234 -8.91 -6.95 -15.25
N ASP A 235 -9.05 -8.26 -15.08
CA ASP A 235 -8.25 -9.30 -15.76
C ASP A 235 -6.74 -9.14 -15.53
N VAL A 236 -6.38 -8.72 -14.31
CA VAL A 236 -4.99 -8.45 -13.90
C VAL A 236 -4.39 -9.68 -13.22
N VAL A 237 -3.20 -10.09 -13.68
CA VAL A 237 -2.43 -11.17 -13.06
C VAL A 237 -1.91 -10.72 -11.70
N PHE A 238 -2.17 -11.55 -10.69
CA PHE A 238 -1.73 -11.33 -9.32
C PHE A 238 -0.29 -11.85 -9.15
N ASN A 239 0.68 -10.95 -9.15
CA ASN A 239 2.08 -11.31 -8.92
C ASN A 239 2.41 -11.17 -7.43
N PHE A 240 2.76 -12.30 -6.80
CA PHE A 240 3.09 -12.38 -5.38
C PHE A 240 4.57 -12.71 -5.15
N THR A 241 5.07 -12.41 -3.96
CA THR A 241 6.47 -12.61 -3.56
C THR A 241 6.55 -13.63 -2.42
N CYS A 242 7.77 -14.01 -2.01
CA CYS A 242 8.05 -14.98 -0.93
C CYS A 242 7.75 -16.45 -1.25
N MET A 243 7.58 -16.81 -2.53
CA MET A 243 7.31 -18.19 -2.99
C MET A 243 8.44 -19.19 -2.67
N GLU A 244 9.66 -18.69 -2.44
CA GLU A 244 10.85 -19.48 -2.16
C GLU A 244 11.09 -19.71 -0.65
N MET A 245 10.41 -18.97 0.21
CA MET A 245 10.69 -18.92 1.65
C MET A 245 9.99 -20.04 2.41
N LYS A 246 10.68 -20.62 3.41
CA LYS A 246 10.11 -21.64 4.30
C LYS A 246 9.98 -21.13 5.72
N ASP A 247 8.95 -21.58 6.42
CA ASP A 247 8.68 -21.21 7.82
C ASP A 247 9.85 -21.60 8.72
N ARG A 248 10.43 -22.78 8.51
CA ARG A 248 11.58 -23.31 9.28
C ARG A 248 12.89 -22.53 9.08
N GLU A 249 12.96 -21.65 8.08
CA GLU A 249 14.13 -20.82 7.78
C GLU A 249 14.01 -19.42 8.38
N GLN A 250 12.88 -19.12 9.01
CA GLN A 250 12.61 -17.83 9.64
C GLN A 250 13.00 -17.87 11.13
N PRO A 251 13.43 -16.73 11.71
CA PRO A 251 13.74 -16.69 13.14
C PRO A 251 12.46 -16.76 13.99
N ASP A 252 12.48 -17.60 15.03
CA ASP A 252 11.31 -17.88 15.89
C ASP A 252 10.65 -16.62 16.45
N HIS A 253 11.46 -15.64 16.87
CA HIS A 253 10.96 -14.40 17.47
C HIS A 253 10.12 -13.55 16.50
N ALA A 254 10.32 -13.68 15.19
CA ALA A 254 9.62 -12.88 14.19
C ALA A 254 8.16 -13.30 13.96
N ASN A 255 7.73 -14.46 14.50
CA ASN A 255 6.39 -15.01 14.28
C ASN A 255 6.03 -15.11 12.78
N CYS A 256 7.01 -15.48 11.96
CA CYS A 256 6.83 -15.56 10.52
C CYS A 256 6.00 -16.78 10.09
N SER A 257 5.36 -16.67 8.93
CA SER A 257 4.73 -17.80 8.26
C SER A 257 4.64 -17.59 6.74
N PRO A 258 5.75 -17.47 6.00
CA PRO A 258 5.72 -17.31 4.55
C PRO A 258 4.93 -18.43 3.83
N GLU A 259 5.02 -19.69 4.27
CA GLU A 259 4.27 -20.79 3.67
C GLU A 259 2.76 -20.64 3.91
N GLY A 260 2.39 -20.24 5.14
CA GLY A 260 1.01 -19.95 5.50
C GLY A 260 0.42 -18.77 4.72
N LEU A 261 1.23 -17.73 4.51
CA LEU A 261 0.86 -16.56 3.71
C LEU A 261 0.67 -16.91 2.24
N VAL A 262 1.62 -17.63 1.63
CA VAL A 262 1.52 -18.09 0.23
C VAL A 262 0.33 -19.05 0.05
N HIS A 263 -0.02 -19.84 1.07
CA HIS A 263 -1.18 -20.71 0.99
C HIS A 263 -2.52 -19.94 1.02
N GLN A 264 -2.57 -18.81 1.73
CA GLN A 264 -3.77 -17.96 1.78
C GLN A 264 -4.00 -17.21 0.47
N VAL A 265 -2.93 -16.66 -0.12
CA VAL A 265 -2.95 -15.80 -1.32
C VAL A 265 -3.13 -16.61 -2.59
#